data_AF-A0A7Y2H593-F1
#
_entry.id   AF-A0A7Y2H593-F1
#
_cell.length_a   1.000
_cell.length_b   1.000
_cell.length_c   1.000
_cell.angle_alpha   90.00
_cell.angle_beta   90.00
_cell.angle_gamma   90.00
#
_symmetry.space_group_name_H-M   'P 1'
#
loop_
_entity.id
_entity.type
_entity.pdbx_description
1 polymer ?
#
loop_
_entity_poly.entity_id
_entity_poly.type
_entity_poly.pdbx_seq_one_letter_code
_entity_poly.pdbx_strand_id
1 'polypeptide(L)'
;MDYKTTYKINRLLVQFQSLSSKLFHRMDFSIGRPPQLIPVRIKNRPMQKTTYAPVRFFIALVFFSATFLIQAQEKTKFEPRYSGTVSGDVTMIANNVLNQHPTNAYHGNTDNQDGTGVYVDIDGDATTFNSSSANLVNPEPGAGCLEFVKVYLYWAASDKEAGGSTLNDDSWDFDKIKLQLPGQSSYATVTADQVIYRGRDEHFYNDPYICMKDITADVTSLSDPYGKYQVGNLKAAHGGLNPHNGGNFG
;
A
#
# COMPACT_ATOMS: atom_id res chain seq x y z
N MET A 1 -43.87 -12.68 -9.26
CA MET A 1 -44.49 -12.57 -10.61
C MET A 1 -44.67 -11.09 -10.89
N ASP A 2 -43.89 -10.51 -11.82
CA ASP A 2 -44.10 -9.10 -12.23
C ASP A 2 -43.49 -8.76 -13.63
N TYR A 3 -44.39 -8.65 -14.61
CA TYR A 3 -44.51 -7.78 -15.79
C TYR A 3 -43.36 -7.29 -16.70
N LYS A 4 -42.10 -7.74 -16.62
CA LYS A 4 -41.07 -7.25 -17.59
C LYS A 4 -40.89 -8.05 -18.89
N THR A 5 -41.49 -9.24 -19.02
CA THR A 5 -41.23 -10.13 -20.17
C THR A 5 -42.14 -9.88 -21.39
N THR A 6 -43.21 -9.08 -21.27
CA THR A 6 -44.25 -8.98 -22.33
C THR A 6 -44.05 -7.79 -23.30
N TYR A 7 -43.19 -6.80 -23.00
CA TYR A 7 -43.14 -5.56 -23.80
C TYR A 7 -42.14 -5.54 -24.98
N LYS A 8 -41.19 -6.48 -25.06
CA LYS A 8 -40.21 -6.51 -26.18
C LYS A 8 -40.65 -7.34 -27.39
N ILE A 9 -41.69 -8.17 -27.27
CA ILE A 9 -42.18 -9.02 -28.36
C ILE A 9 -43.04 -8.20 -29.37
N ASN A 10 -43.64 -7.07 -28.95
CA ASN A 10 -44.52 -6.26 -29.82
C ASN A 10 -43.82 -5.21 -30.70
N ARG A 11 -42.51 -4.98 -30.58
CA ARG A 11 -41.82 -3.99 -31.43
C ARG A 11 -41.25 -4.58 -32.73
N LEU A 12 -41.13 -5.91 -32.81
CA LEU A 12 -40.64 -6.62 -34.00
C LEU A 12 -41.74 -6.92 -35.03
N LEU A 13 -43.02 -6.85 -34.65
CA LEU A 13 -44.16 -7.12 -35.55
C LEU A 13 -44.71 -5.89 -36.28
N VAL A 14 -44.42 -4.67 -35.83
CA VAL A 14 -45.00 -3.43 -36.42
C VAL A 14 -44.13 -2.79 -37.50
N GLN A 15 -42.82 -3.07 -37.58
CA GLN A 15 -42.00 -2.63 -38.72
C GLN A 15 -42.06 -3.55 -39.94
N PHE A 16 -42.63 -4.76 -39.79
CA PHE A 16 -42.84 -5.69 -40.90
C PHE A 16 -44.08 -5.37 -41.77
N GLN A 17 -44.89 -4.35 -41.42
CA GLN A 17 -46.12 -4.03 -42.15
C GLN A 17 -46.19 -2.62 -42.77
N SER A 18 -45.20 -1.73 -42.58
CA SER A 18 -45.36 -0.31 -42.96
C SER A 18 -44.64 0.18 -44.23
N LEU A 19 -43.84 -0.63 -44.94
CA LEU A 19 -43.25 -0.18 -46.23
C LEU A 19 -43.39 -1.20 -47.37
N SER A 20 -44.37 -2.10 -47.21
CA SER A 20 -45.13 -2.76 -48.28
C SER A 20 -45.97 -1.78 -49.12
N SER A 21 -45.88 -0.45 -48.90
CA SER A 21 -46.77 0.57 -49.47
C SER A 21 -46.09 1.57 -50.44
N LYS A 22 -44.82 1.37 -50.82
CA LYS A 22 -44.18 2.15 -51.91
C LYS A 22 -43.96 1.34 -53.20
N LEU A 23 -44.60 0.18 -53.32
CA LEU A 23 -44.52 -0.69 -54.50
C LEU A 23 -45.68 -0.51 -55.51
N PHE A 24 -46.58 0.46 -55.32
CA PHE A 24 -47.72 0.67 -56.22
C PHE A 24 -47.86 2.14 -56.62
N HIS A 25 -47.11 2.57 -57.63
CA HIS A 25 -47.53 3.61 -58.58
C HIS A 25 -46.71 3.47 -59.87
N ARG A 26 -47.41 3.49 -61.01
CA ARG A 26 -46.99 3.23 -62.40
C ARG A 26 -47.01 1.77 -62.85
N MET A 27 -48.21 1.31 -63.19
CA MET A 27 -48.40 0.41 -64.33
C MET A 27 -49.09 1.23 -65.43
N ASP A 28 -48.31 1.74 -66.38
CA ASP A 28 -48.84 2.18 -67.68
C ASP A 28 -48.92 0.94 -68.57
N PHE A 29 -50.12 0.64 -69.07
CA PHE A 29 -50.43 -0.51 -69.90
C PHE A 29 -50.11 -0.17 -71.36
N SER A 30 -49.08 -0.79 -71.92
CA SER A 30 -48.82 -0.79 -73.36
C SER A 30 -48.73 -2.24 -73.85
N ILE A 31 -49.73 -2.66 -74.62
CA ILE A 31 -49.74 -3.95 -75.32
C ILE A 31 -48.85 -3.80 -76.56
N GLY A 32 -47.72 -4.50 -76.59
CA GLY A 32 -46.86 -4.51 -77.76
C GLY A 32 -45.76 -5.58 -77.73
N ARG A 33 -45.92 -6.59 -78.59
CA ARG A 33 -44.95 -7.60 -79.08
C ARG A 33 -44.51 -8.73 -78.10
N PRO A 34 -44.40 -9.99 -78.59
CA PRO A 34 -43.90 -11.13 -77.80
C PRO A 34 -42.44 -10.95 -77.34
N PRO A 35 -42.04 -11.63 -76.25
CA PRO A 35 -40.94 -11.21 -75.38
C PRO A 35 -39.57 -11.50 -75.98
N GLN A 36 -38.70 -10.49 -76.00
CA GLN A 36 -37.27 -10.69 -76.21
C GLN A 36 -36.65 -11.06 -74.85
N LEU A 37 -35.92 -12.18 -74.81
CA LEU A 37 -35.15 -12.58 -73.63
C LEU A 37 -34.04 -11.56 -73.39
N ILE A 38 -34.26 -10.63 -72.47
CA ILE A 38 -33.20 -9.74 -71.98
C ILE A 38 -32.41 -10.52 -70.93
N PRO A 39 -31.09 -10.74 -71.10
CA PRO A 39 -30.29 -11.35 -70.06
C PRO A 39 -30.24 -10.39 -68.86
N VAL A 40 -30.95 -10.73 -67.77
CA VAL A 40 -30.79 -10.04 -66.49
C VAL A 40 -29.43 -10.44 -65.91
N ARG A 41 -28.45 -9.57 -66.05
CA ARG A 41 -27.16 -9.73 -65.35
C ARG A 41 -27.38 -9.41 -63.88
N ILE A 42 -27.67 -10.42 -63.07
CA ILE A 42 -27.64 -10.28 -61.61
C ILE A 42 -26.18 -9.95 -61.24
N LYS A 43 -25.88 -8.68 -60.98
CA LYS A 43 -24.64 -8.31 -60.32
C LYS A 43 -24.75 -8.83 -58.90
N ASN A 44 -24.19 -10.02 -58.65
CA ASN A 44 -23.90 -10.47 -57.30
C ASN A 44 -22.99 -9.40 -56.67
N ARG A 45 -23.57 -8.47 -55.89
CA ARG A 45 -22.75 -7.61 -55.05
C ARG A 45 -22.19 -8.54 -53.98
N PRO A 46 -20.86 -8.74 -53.90
CA PRO A 46 -20.31 -9.53 -52.82
C PRO A 46 -20.74 -8.89 -51.51
N MET A 47 -21.30 -9.69 -50.61
CA MET A 47 -21.64 -9.28 -49.26
C MET A 47 -20.37 -8.69 -48.64
N GLN A 48 -20.35 -7.38 -48.35
CA GLN A 48 -19.24 -6.81 -47.59
C GLN A 48 -19.30 -7.39 -46.19
N LYS A 49 -18.52 -8.44 -45.94
CA LYS A 49 -18.27 -8.95 -44.60
C LYS A 49 -17.70 -7.78 -43.80
N THR A 50 -18.42 -7.34 -42.78
CA THR A 50 -17.93 -6.34 -41.84
C THR A 50 -16.82 -6.99 -41.00
N THR A 51 -15.61 -7.05 -41.54
CA THR A 51 -14.45 -7.75 -40.95
C THR A 51 -13.85 -7.04 -39.73
N TYR A 52 -14.48 -5.97 -39.23
CA TYR A 52 -13.92 -5.10 -38.18
C TYR A 52 -14.38 -5.44 -36.76
N ALA A 53 -15.41 -6.26 -36.58
CA ALA A 53 -15.91 -6.66 -35.26
C ALA A 53 -14.98 -7.61 -34.47
N PRO A 54 -14.34 -8.65 -35.06
CA PRO A 54 -13.54 -9.59 -34.28
C PRO A 54 -12.23 -8.98 -33.79
N VAL A 55 -11.61 -8.08 -34.57
CA VAL A 55 -10.35 -7.42 -34.20
C VAL A 55 -10.54 -6.51 -32.99
N ARG A 56 -11.64 -5.74 -32.95
CA ARG A 56 -11.96 -4.87 -31.80
C ARG A 56 -12.24 -5.67 -30.53
N PHE A 57 -12.91 -6.82 -30.67
CA PHE A 57 -13.17 -7.73 -29.56
C PHE A 57 -11.88 -8.38 -29.03
N PHE A 58 -10.99 -8.82 -29.93
CA PHE A 58 -9.67 -9.34 -29.54
C PHE A 58 -8.81 -8.30 -28.84
N ILE A 59 -8.77 -7.06 -29.35
CA ILE A 59 -8.03 -5.97 -28.70
C ILE A 59 -8.60 -5.69 -27.31
N ALA A 60 -9.93 -5.63 -27.16
CA ALA A 60 -10.58 -5.46 -25.86
C ALA A 60 -10.29 -6.63 -24.90
N LEU A 61 -10.25 -7.87 -25.40
CA LEU A 61 -9.90 -9.06 -24.61
C LEU A 61 -8.44 -9.02 -24.14
N VAL A 62 -7.51 -8.59 -24.99
CA VAL A 62 -6.09 -8.42 -24.64
C VAL A 62 -5.93 -7.34 -23.57
N PHE A 63 -6.59 -6.18 -23.73
CA PHE A 63 -6.57 -5.13 -22.71
C PHE A 63 -7.21 -5.57 -21.39
N PHE A 64 -8.30 -6.37 -21.42
CA PHE A 64 -8.93 -6.93 -20.23
C PHE A 64 -8.09 -8.04 -19.57
N SER A 65 -7.33 -8.81 -20.34
CA SER A 65 -6.41 -9.81 -19.77
C SER A 65 -5.18 -9.18 -19.12
N ALA A 66 -4.72 -8.02 -19.63
CA ALA A 66 -3.57 -7.30 -19.10
C ALA A 66 -3.82 -6.72 -17.70
N THR A 67 -5.08 -6.48 -17.30
CA THR A 67 -5.40 -5.97 -15.95
C THR A 67 -5.18 -7.01 -14.85
N PHE A 68 -5.19 -8.32 -15.17
CA PHE A 68 -4.91 -9.38 -14.19
C PHE A 68 -3.42 -9.55 -13.86
N LEU A 69 -2.53 -8.92 -14.64
CA LEU A 69 -1.08 -8.93 -14.41
C LEU A 69 -0.62 -7.81 -13.47
N ILE A 70 -1.50 -6.88 -13.11
CA ILE A 70 -1.19 -5.78 -12.19
C ILE A 70 -1.42 -6.30 -10.77
N GLN A 71 -0.44 -7.02 -10.23
CA GLN A 71 -0.34 -7.24 -8.78
C GLN A 71 0.39 -6.03 -8.19
N ALA A 72 -0.17 -5.41 -7.14
CA ALA A 72 0.60 -4.45 -6.35
C ALA A 72 1.77 -5.20 -5.69
N GLN A 73 2.99 -4.65 -5.76
CA GLN A 73 4.17 -5.27 -5.17
C GLN A 73 4.20 -5.00 -3.66
N GLU A 74 3.55 -5.87 -2.88
CA GLU A 74 3.71 -5.90 -1.43
C GLU A 74 4.91 -6.78 -1.08
N LYS A 75 5.91 -6.21 -0.41
CA LYS A 75 7.12 -6.95 0.01
C LYS A 75 6.85 -7.92 1.15
N THR A 76 5.89 -7.61 2.01
CA THR A 76 5.48 -8.48 3.12
C THR A 76 4.00 -8.27 3.39
N LYS A 77 3.24 -9.38 3.40
CA LYS A 77 1.80 -9.34 3.64
C LYS A 77 1.47 -8.88 5.06
N PHE A 78 0.56 -7.92 5.19
CA PHE A 78 0.01 -7.57 6.50
C PHE A 78 -0.92 -8.68 7.02
N GLU A 79 -0.59 -9.23 8.19
CA GLU A 79 -1.42 -10.21 8.91
C GLU A 79 -1.90 -9.63 10.25
N PRO A 80 -3.18 -9.86 10.63
CA PRO A 80 -3.68 -9.47 11.94
C PRO A 80 -2.84 -10.10 13.07
N ARG A 81 -2.34 -9.28 13.99
CA ARG A 81 -1.49 -9.72 15.11
C ARG A 81 -2.25 -10.05 16.38
N TYR A 82 -3.41 -9.44 16.55
CA TYR A 82 -4.32 -9.72 17.65
C TYR A 82 -5.75 -9.76 17.10
N SER A 83 -6.50 -10.76 17.52
CA SER A 83 -7.93 -10.90 17.23
C SER A 83 -8.64 -11.32 18.49
N GLY A 84 -9.58 -10.48 18.94
CA GLY A 84 -10.35 -10.68 20.15
C GLY A 84 -11.38 -9.57 20.30
N THR A 85 -12.36 -9.79 21.16
CA THR A 85 -13.35 -8.77 21.51
C THR A 85 -12.83 -7.97 22.70
N VAL A 86 -12.44 -6.72 22.47
CA VAL A 86 -11.97 -5.80 23.51
C VAL A 86 -12.83 -4.54 23.47
N SER A 87 -13.28 -4.09 24.63
CA SER A 87 -13.95 -2.79 24.80
C SER A 87 -12.93 -1.81 25.37
N GLY A 88 -12.34 -1.00 24.51
CA GLY A 88 -11.32 -0.02 24.87
C GLY A 88 -10.77 0.68 23.64
N ASP A 89 -9.75 1.50 23.84
CA ASP A 89 -9.09 2.29 22.79
C ASP A 89 -7.66 1.81 22.53
N VAL A 90 -7.10 2.23 21.40
CA VAL A 90 -5.68 2.05 21.06
C VAL A 90 -4.98 3.39 21.23
N THR A 91 -3.80 3.37 21.84
CA THR A 91 -2.92 4.52 21.96
C THR A 91 -1.51 4.16 21.49
N MET A 92 -0.73 5.17 21.11
CA MET A 92 0.66 5.01 20.70
C MET A 92 1.51 6.18 21.19
N ILE A 93 2.77 5.87 21.48
CA ILE A 93 3.85 6.83 21.68
C ILE A 93 4.97 6.47 20.72
N ALA A 94 5.79 7.44 20.35
CA ALA A 94 6.83 7.25 19.35
C ALA A 94 8.13 7.96 19.71
N ASN A 95 9.23 7.26 19.46
CA ASN A 95 10.59 7.70 19.66
C ASN A 95 11.22 7.98 18.28
N ASN A 96 12.25 8.83 18.24
CA ASN A 96 12.98 9.10 17.01
C ASN A 96 14.49 9.13 17.29
N VAL A 97 15.25 8.32 16.56
CA VAL A 97 16.71 8.17 16.77
C VAL A 97 17.57 8.90 15.73
N LEU A 98 16.94 9.50 14.71
CA LEU A 98 17.63 10.31 13.70
C LEU A 98 16.99 11.69 13.57
N ASN A 99 17.83 12.71 13.53
CA ASN A 99 17.40 14.09 13.35
C ASN A 99 18.53 14.91 12.69
N GLN A 100 18.34 16.20 12.43
CA GLN A 100 19.42 17.10 11.99
C GLN A 100 20.26 17.65 13.16
N HIS A 101 19.81 17.41 14.39
CA HIS A 101 20.53 17.79 15.61
C HIS A 101 20.36 16.69 16.69
N PRO A 102 21.38 16.39 17.50
CA PRO A 102 21.31 15.31 18.48
C PRO A 102 20.24 15.52 19.56
N THR A 103 19.88 16.76 19.89
CA THR A 103 18.96 17.07 21.00
C THR A 103 17.85 18.07 20.68
N ASN A 104 17.95 18.81 19.57
CA ASN A 104 17.04 19.92 19.31
C ASN A 104 15.88 19.43 18.44
N ALA A 105 14.69 19.92 18.73
CA ALA A 105 13.53 19.69 17.88
C ALA A 105 13.80 20.28 16.48
N TYR A 106 13.37 19.54 15.46
CA TYR A 106 13.40 20.03 14.09
C TYR A 106 12.13 20.84 13.81
N HIS A 107 12.31 22.10 13.42
CA HIS A 107 11.24 23.02 13.03
C HIS A 107 11.49 23.63 11.64
N GLY A 108 12.37 23.01 10.86
CA GLY A 108 12.69 23.46 9.51
C GLY A 108 11.63 23.04 8.49
N ASN A 109 11.85 23.49 7.25
CA ASN A 109 10.99 23.20 6.11
C ASN A 109 11.71 22.40 5.02
N THR A 110 12.84 21.79 5.35
CA THR A 110 13.52 20.86 4.43
C THR A 110 12.86 19.51 4.51
N ASP A 111 12.81 18.82 3.39
CA ASP A 111 12.32 17.47 3.37
C ASP A 111 13.28 16.55 4.15
N ASN A 112 12.76 15.42 4.65
CA ASN A 112 13.54 14.46 5.45
C ASN A 112 14.69 13.84 4.64
N GLN A 113 14.59 13.80 3.31
CA GLN A 113 15.64 13.29 2.42
C GLN A 113 16.79 14.28 2.15
N ASP A 114 16.59 15.58 2.40
CA ASP A 114 17.55 16.62 2.04
C ASP A 114 18.50 16.98 3.18
N GLY A 115 18.15 16.55 4.40
CA GLY A 115 18.97 16.76 5.60
C GLY A 115 19.98 15.65 5.82
N THR A 116 21.17 16.01 6.32
CA THR A 116 22.12 15.02 6.86
C THR A 116 21.62 14.53 8.21
N GLY A 117 21.31 13.24 8.31
CA GLY A 117 20.87 12.63 9.56
C GLY A 117 22.03 12.49 10.55
N VAL A 118 21.80 12.84 11.81
CA VAL A 118 22.67 12.57 12.95
C VAL A 118 21.89 11.81 14.00
N TYR A 119 22.60 11.01 14.80
CA TYR A 119 21.98 10.32 15.91
C TYR A 119 21.45 11.30 16.96
N VAL A 120 20.21 11.06 17.38
CA VAL A 120 19.64 11.70 18.56
C VAL A 120 20.26 11.07 19.79
N ASP A 121 20.68 11.88 20.75
CA ASP A 121 21.23 11.44 22.03
C ASP A 121 20.75 12.40 23.12
N ILE A 122 19.78 11.96 23.92
CA ILE A 122 19.12 12.78 24.95
C ILE A 122 19.61 12.47 26.37
N ASP A 123 20.48 11.49 26.56
CA ASP A 123 20.91 11.01 27.88
C ASP A 123 22.42 11.03 28.08
N GLY A 124 23.23 11.12 27.03
CA GLY A 124 24.69 11.16 27.11
C GLY A 124 25.28 9.87 27.72
N ASP A 125 24.53 8.77 27.70
CA ASP A 125 25.01 7.47 28.19
C ASP A 125 26.03 6.91 27.19
N ALA A 126 27.28 6.76 27.64
CA ALA A 126 28.38 6.27 26.81
C ALA A 126 28.21 4.82 26.33
N THR A 127 27.24 4.09 26.88
CA THR A 127 26.86 2.75 26.42
C THR A 127 25.83 2.78 25.29
N THR A 128 25.31 3.96 24.94
CA THR A 128 24.39 4.16 23.83
C THR A 128 24.97 5.04 22.72
N PHE A 129 24.72 4.67 21.45
CA PHE A 129 25.11 5.51 20.31
C PHE A 129 23.99 6.42 19.81
N ASN A 130 22.74 6.10 20.17
CA ASN A 130 21.60 6.98 20.05
C ASN A 130 20.61 6.69 21.19
N SER A 131 19.82 7.69 21.55
CA SER A 131 18.78 7.60 22.57
C SER A 131 17.68 8.62 22.35
N SER A 132 16.43 8.21 22.58
CA SER A 132 15.27 9.12 22.60
C SER A 132 14.16 8.56 23.48
N SER A 133 13.23 9.41 23.93
CA SER A 133 12.15 9.00 24.83
C SER A 133 10.80 9.56 24.40
N ALA A 134 9.74 8.87 24.83
CA ALA A 134 8.36 9.32 24.71
C ALA A 134 7.60 8.99 25.99
N ASN A 135 6.61 9.82 26.33
CA ASN A 135 5.83 9.66 27.55
C ASN A 135 4.43 9.13 27.22
N LEU A 136 4.07 7.99 27.81
CA LEU A 136 2.70 7.50 27.82
C LEU A 136 1.95 8.16 28.97
N VAL A 137 0.90 8.91 28.65
CA VAL A 137 0.04 9.55 29.64
C VAL A 137 -1.21 8.70 29.84
N ASN A 138 -1.68 8.59 31.09
CA ASN A 138 -2.95 7.95 31.39
C ASN A 138 -4.09 8.72 30.68
N PRO A 139 -4.79 8.10 29.71
CA PRO A 139 -5.84 8.78 28.96
C PRO A 139 -7.09 9.06 29.81
N GLU A 140 -7.28 8.33 30.91
CA GLU A 140 -8.39 8.52 31.85
C GLU A 140 -7.89 8.41 33.31
N PRO A 141 -7.27 9.47 33.87
CA PRO A 141 -6.72 9.47 35.22
C PRO A 141 -7.73 9.16 36.33
N GLY A 142 -9.03 9.34 36.06
CA GLY A 142 -10.12 9.05 37.00
C GLY A 142 -10.64 7.61 36.95
N ALA A 143 -10.29 6.83 35.93
CA ALA A 143 -10.69 5.43 35.82
C ALA A 143 -9.74 4.53 36.62
N GLY A 144 -10.27 3.87 37.65
CA GLY A 144 -9.49 2.98 38.53
C GLY A 144 -9.12 1.61 37.93
N CYS A 145 -9.51 1.30 36.70
CA CYS A 145 -9.40 -0.05 36.12
C CYS A 145 -9.10 -0.02 34.60
N LEU A 146 -8.09 0.73 34.17
CA LEU A 146 -7.56 0.57 32.81
C LEU A 146 -6.55 -0.57 32.77
N GLU A 147 -6.69 -1.47 31.79
CA GLU A 147 -5.80 -2.60 31.60
C GLU A 147 -5.23 -2.61 30.18
N PHE A 148 -3.95 -2.96 30.06
CA PHE A 148 -3.31 -3.18 28.77
C PHE A 148 -3.56 -4.61 28.30
N VAL A 149 -4.40 -4.78 27.29
CA VAL A 149 -4.65 -6.11 26.70
C VAL A 149 -3.47 -6.55 25.84
N LYS A 150 -2.89 -5.62 25.07
CA LYS A 150 -1.72 -5.84 24.22
C LYS A 150 -0.85 -4.61 24.12
N VAL A 151 0.47 -4.82 24.16
CA VAL A 151 1.48 -3.79 23.94
C VAL A 151 2.52 -4.32 22.97
N TYR A 152 2.61 -3.70 21.80
CA TYR A 152 3.56 -4.05 20.76
C TYR A 152 4.58 -2.94 20.57
N LEU A 153 5.86 -3.31 20.58
CA LEU A 153 6.96 -2.43 20.25
C LEU A 153 7.38 -2.70 18.81
N TYR A 154 7.38 -1.66 17.98
CA TYR A 154 7.87 -1.70 16.61
C TYR A 154 9.07 -0.78 16.48
N TRP A 155 10.04 -1.19 15.67
CA TRP A 155 11.09 -0.29 15.22
C TRP A 155 11.47 -0.60 13.79
N ALA A 156 11.84 0.46 13.08
CA ALA A 156 12.23 0.41 11.69
C ALA A 156 13.31 1.44 11.44
N ALA A 157 14.26 1.09 10.58
CA ALA A 157 15.25 2.03 10.08
C ALA A 157 15.83 1.53 8.75
N SER A 158 16.63 2.40 8.14
CA SER A 158 17.56 2.05 7.07
C SER A 158 18.75 1.31 7.68
N ASP A 159 19.15 0.17 7.13
CA ASP A 159 20.36 -0.56 7.52
C ASP A 159 21.33 -0.72 6.33
N LYS A 160 21.47 0.35 5.56
CA LYS A 160 22.37 0.38 4.41
C LYS A 160 23.83 0.24 4.84
N GLU A 161 24.63 -0.49 4.08
CA GLU A 161 26.07 -0.59 4.31
C GLU A 161 26.72 0.80 4.43
N ALA A 162 27.67 0.92 5.36
CA ALA A 162 28.50 2.12 5.45
C ALA A 162 29.26 2.37 4.13
N GLY A 163 29.24 3.61 3.65
CA GLY A 163 29.90 3.99 2.41
C GLY A 163 29.65 5.44 1.99
N GLY A 164 30.70 6.13 1.52
CA GLY A 164 30.62 7.53 1.13
C GLY A 164 30.22 8.45 2.29
N SER A 165 29.09 9.15 2.14
CA SER A 165 28.48 10.01 3.17
C SER A 165 27.54 9.29 4.14
N THR A 166 27.28 7.99 3.92
CA THR A 166 26.42 7.17 4.79
C THR A 166 27.27 6.48 5.85
N LEU A 167 26.88 6.64 7.11
CA LEU A 167 27.48 5.99 8.27
C LEU A 167 26.48 4.97 8.83
N ASN A 168 26.95 3.80 9.23
CA ASN A 168 26.15 2.77 9.87
C ASN A 168 27.03 2.00 10.87
N ASP A 169 26.50 1.66 12.04
CA ASP A 169 27.23 0.94 13.09
C ASP A 169 26.99 -0.57 12.98
N ASP A 170 27.90 -1.26 12.30
CA ASP A 170 27.82 -2.72 12.13
C ASP A 170 28.21 -3.52 13.38
N SER A 171 28.53 -2.87 14.51
CA SER A 171 28.83 -3.57 15.78
C SER A 171 27.59 -3.98 16.58
N TRP A 172 26.40 -3.50 16.19
CA TRP A 172 25.13 -3.79 16.83
C TRP A 172 24.14 -4.43 15.83
N ASP A 173 23.30 -5.34 16.32
CA ASP A 173 22.32 -6.03 15.48
C ASP A 173 21.04 -5.20 15.30
N PHE A 174 20.53 -5.14 14.06
CA PHE A 174 19.34 -4.34 13.71
C PHE A 174 18.06 -4.81 14.44
N ASP A 175 18.00 -6.08 14.85
CA ASP A 175 16.91 -6.71 15.57
C ASP A 175 17.04 -6.60 17.10
N LYS A 176 17.99 -5.78 17.57
CA LYS A 176 18.16 -5.45 18.99
C LYS A 176 18.03 -3.96 19.22
N ILE A 177 17.47 -3.60 20.37
CA ILE A 177 17.53 -2.24 20.91
C ILE A 177 17.80 -2.31 22.42
N LYS A 178 18.14 -1.18 23.02
CA LYS A 178 18.05 -0.96 24.46
C LYS A 178 16.72 -0.29 24.79
N LEU A 179 15.99 -0.83 25.77
CA LEU A 179 14.71 -0.33 26.23
C LEU A 179 14.76 -0.06 27.74
N GLN A 180 14.28 1.10 28.15
CA GLN A 180 14.07 1.48 29.54
C GLN A 180 12.59 1.83 29.71
N LEU A 181 11.89 1.04 30.52
CA LEU A 181 10.47 1.20 30.81
C LEU A 181 10.23 2.19 31.96
N PRO A 182 9.00 2.70 32.14
CA PRO A 182 8.66 3.56 33.26
C PRO A 182 9.10 2.98 34.61
N GLY A 183 9.65 3.84 35.47
CA GLY A 183 10.15 3.47 36.79
C GLY A 183 11.51 2.75 36.82
N GLN A 184 12.05 2.33 35.67
CA GLN A 184 13.38 1.74 35.60
C GLN A 184 14.47 2.83 35.56
N SER A 185 15.65 2.51 36.09
CA SER A 185 16.83 3.39 36.10
C SER A 185 17.92 2.99 35.09
N SER A 186 17.73 1.88 34.38
CA SER A 186 18.72 1.33 33.46
C SER A 186 18.05 0.67 32.27
N TYR A 187 18.73 0.68 31.12
CA TYR A 187 18.31 -0.06 29.94
C TYR A 187 18.42 -1.57 30.11
N ALA A 188 17.50 -2.30 29.47
CA ALA A 188 17.63 -3.71 29.15
C ALA A 188 17.78 -3.87 27.63
N THR A 189 18.64 -4.78 27.19
CA THR A 189 18.69 -5.17 25.76
C THR A 189 17.48 -6.04 25.46
N VAL A 190 16.71 -5.67 24.44
CA VAL A 190 15.59 -6.46 23.93
C VAL A 190 15.87 -6.88 22.50
N THR A 191 15.47 -8.10 22.17
CA THR A 191 15.56 -8.68 20.83
C THR A 191 14.15 -8.86 20.26
N ALA A 192 13.99 -8.57 18.97
CA ALA A 192 12.74 -8.77 18.25
C ALA A 192 12.24 -10.21 18.40
N ASP A 193 10.93 -10.36 18.55
CA ASP A 193 10.29 -11.67 18.40
C ASP A 193 10.11 -11.99 16.90
N GLN A 194 9.99 -10.93 16.08
CA GLN A 194 9.80 -11.05 14.63
C GLN A 194 10.55 -9.95 13.87
N VAL A 195 11.30 -10.35 12.85
CA VAL A 195 11.69 -9.46 11.74
C VAL A 195 10.58 -9.50 10.71
N ILE A 196 9.84 -8.40 10.57
CA ILE A 196 8.72 -8.28 9.63
C ILE A 196 9.26 -8.17 8.21
N TYR A 197 10.27 -7.33 8.01
CA TYR A 197 10.89 -7.11 6.71
C TYR A 197 12.38 -6.83 6.84
N ARG A 198 13.15 -7.26 5.83
CA ARG A 198 14.60 -7.12 5.80
C ARG A 198 15.11 -6.79 4.39
N GLY A 199 15.30 -5.51 4.11
CA GLY A 199 15.72 -5.02 2.80
C GLY A 199 17.16 -5.34 2.39
N ARG A 200 18.12 -5.41 3.31
CA ARG A 200 19.55 -5.69 2.97
C ARG A 200 19.80 -7.11 2.50
N ASP A 201 18.87 -8.04 2.72
CA ASP A 201 18.97 -9.39 2.15
C ASP A 201 18.83 -9.39 0.62
N GLU A 202 18.19 -8.35 0.06
CA GLU A 202 17.95 -8.17 -1.38
C GLU A 202 18.44 -6.81 -1.92
N HIS A 203 19.20 -6.06 -1.12
CA HIS A 203 19.64 -4.69 -1.42
C HIS A 203 18.51 -3.76 -1.88
N PHE A 204 17.36 -3.85 -1.21
CA PHE A 204 16.18 -3.05 -1.55
C PHE A 204 16.34 -1.61 -1.10
N TYR A 205 16.60 -0.71 -2.05
CA TYR A 205 16.75 0.74 -1.83
C TYR A 205 17.81 1.10 -0.78
N ASN A 206 17.39 1.48 0.43
CA ASN A 206 18.26 1.84 1.56
C ASN A 206 18.27 0.73 2.62
N ASP A 207 17.96 -0.49 2.22
CA ASP A 207 17.94 -1.66 3.09
C ASP A 207 17.04 -1.49 4.32
N PRO A 208 15.79 -1.05 4.14
CA PRO A 208 14.92 -0.79 5.27
C PRO A 208 14.60 -2.12 5.95
N TYR A 209 14.49 -2.08 7.27
CA TYR A 209 14.04 -3.22 8.05
C TYR A 209 12.93 -2.79 8.98
N ILE A 210 12.11 -3.75 9.39
CA ILE A 210 11.06 -3.55 10.38
C ILE A 210 11.07 -4.75 11.31
N CYS A 211 11.12 -4.48 12.60
CA CYS A 211 11.12 -5.47 13.67
C CYS A 211 9.96 -5.21 14.64
N MET A 212 9.56 -6.27 15.35
CA MET A 212 8.48 -6.20 16.33
C MET A 212 8.79 -7.09 17.54
N LYS A 213 8.33 -6.63 18.71
CA LYS A 213 8.30 -7.39 19.95
C LYS A 213 6.96 -7.24 20.67
N ASP A 214 6.42 -8.32 21.22
CA ASP A 214 5.30 -8.26 22.17
C ASP A 214 5.87 -8.01 23.58
N ILE A 215 5.68 -6.80 24.10
CA ILE A 215 6.14 -6.37 25.44
C ILE A 215 4.98 -6.31 26.44
N THR A 216 3.86 -6.98 26.15
CA THR A 216 2.66 -6.95 27.00
C THR A 216 3.00 -7.40 28.42
N ALA A 217 3.76 -8.49 28.58
CA ALA A 217 4.15 -9.00 29.90
C ALA A 217 5.06 -8.01 30.65
N ASP A 218 6.02 -7.39 29.95
CA ASP A 218 6.93 -6.42 30.55
C ASP A 218 6.16 -5.21 31.09
N VAL A 219 5.25 -4.65 30.29
CA VAL A 219 4.46 -3.45 30.68
C VAL A 219 3.41 -3.76 31.74
N THR A 220 2.71 -4.88 31.65
CA THR A 220 1.69 -5.26 32.66
C THR A 220 2.30 -5.69 33.99
N SER A 221 3.60 -6.00 34.03
CA SER A 221 4.32 -6.28 35.27
C SER A 221 4.79 -5.03 36.02
N LEU A 222 4.72 -3.84 35.40
CA LEU A 222 5.12 -2.58 36.03
C LEU A 222 4.11 -2.18 37.11
N SER A 223 4.61 -1.60 38.20
CA SER A 223 3.74 -1.01 39.23
C SER A 223 2.95 0.20 38.70
N ASP A 224 3.55 0.96 37.78
CA ASP A 224 2.91 2.05 37.05
C ASP A 224 3.41 2.03 35.59
N PRO A 225 2.55 1.66 34.61
CA PRO A 225 2.92 1.60 33.20
C PRO A 225 2.89 2.97 32.51
N TYR A 226 2.46 4.04 33.18
CA TYR A 226 2.46 5.39 32.63
C TYR A 226 3.78 6.11 32.90
N GLY A 227 4.22 6.94 31.97
CA GLY A 227 5.46 7.71 32.06
C GLY A 227 6.42 7.45 30.90
N LYS A 228 7.72 7.55 31.19
CA LYS A 228 8.77 7.60 30.17
C LYS A 228 9.16 6.21 29.67
N TYR A 229 9.00 6.01 28.37
CA TYR A 229 9.54 4.90 27.61
C TYR A 229 10.73 5.41 26.79
N GLN A 230 11.92 4.91 27.09
CA GLN A 230 13.15 5.37 26.47
C GLN A 230 13.82 4.24 25.70
N VAL A 231 14.26 4.56 24.49
CA VAL A 231 14.92 3.65 23.56
C VAL A 231 16.31 4.16 23.30
N GLY A 232 17.28 3.25 23.27
CA GLY A 232 18.62 3.51 22.76
C GLY A 232 19.14 2.37 21.90
N ASN A 233 20.27 2.57 21.25
CA ASN A 233 20.92 1.60 20.35
C ASN A 233 19.98 1.02 19.29
N LEU A 234 19.17 1.87 18.67
CA LEU A 234 18.42 1.46 17.47
C LEU A 234 19.34 1.67 16.26
N LYS A 235 19.79 0.58 15.65
CA LYS A 235 20.69 0.66 14.48
C LYS A 235 20.02 1.41 13.33
N ALA A 236 20.60 2.51 12.87
CA ALA A 236 20.08 3.24 11.73
C ALA A 236 21.21 3.85 10.92
N ALA A 237 21.18 3.68 9.61
CA ALA A 237 22.10 4.40 8.74
C ALA A 237 21.82 5.91 8.84
N HIS A 238 22.87 6.70 9.02
CA HIS A 238 22.83 8.14 9.19
C HIS A 238 23.82 8.84 8.26
N GLY A 239 23.87 10.17 8.29
CA GLY A 239 24.58 10.99 7.31
C GLY A 239 23.73 11.26 6.08
N GLY A 240 24.36 11.39 4.91
CA GLY A 240 23.67 11.50 3.64
C GLY A 240 23.33 10.10 3.10
N LEU A 241 22.04 9.76 3.01
CA LEU A 241 21.56 8.44 2.59
C LEU A 241 21.26 8.42 1.08
N ASN A 242 22.02 7.61 0.33
CA ASN A 242 21.74 7.33 -1.08
C ASN A 242 21.31 5.86 -1.24
N PRO A 243 20.21 5.54 -1.94
CA PRO A 243 19.74 4.18 -2.21
C PRO A 243 20.62 3.46 -3.25
N HIS A 244 20.62 2.13 -3.23
CA HIS A 244 21.41 1.26 -4.11
C HIS A 244 21.15 1.47 -5.61
N ASN A 245 19.91 1.76 -6.00
CA ASN A 245 19.51 1.86 -7.42
C ASN A 245 19.60 3.27 -8.02
N GLY A 246 20.18 4.25 -7.29
CA GLY A 246 20.17 5.66 -7.68
C GLY A 246 18.79 6.30 -7.47
N GLY A 247 18.79 7.45 -6.80
CA GLY A 247 17.60 8.13 -6.30
C GLY A 247 17.94 8.85 -4.99
N ASN A 248 17.05 9.65 -4.42
CA ASN A 248 17.23 10.26 -3.11
C ASN A 248 15.98 9.93 -2.30
N PHE A 249 16.11 9.40 -1.08
CA PHE A 249 14.95 9.14 -0.21
C PHE A 249 15.34 9.28 1.27
N GLY A 250 14.38 9.83 2.03
CA GLY A 250 14.42 10.05 3.47
C GLY A 250 13.43 9.18 4.21
#